data_AF-A0A3M1REQ8-F1
#
_entry.id   AF-A0A3M1REQ8-F1
#
_cell.length_a   1.000
_cell.length_b   1.000
_cell.length_c   1.000
_cell.angle_alpha   90.00
_cell.angle_beta   90.00
_cell.angle_gamma   90.00
#
_symmetry.space_group_name_H-M   'P 1'
#
loop_
_entity.id
_entity.type
_entity.pdbx_description
1 polymer ?
#
loop_
_entity_poly.entity_id
_entity_poly.type
_entity_poly.pdbx_seq_one_letter_code
_entity_poly.pdbx_strand_id
1 'polypeptide(L)'
;METMLANPVFRGEATVPTRDAASAVPFEIRSQVRNLVLSVYDPAELEERRSEQRFPFPFLIRITPVSEQGTSPIGPASVVVGKSISENGLGFYHPKPLPYRRVVVTLDTGE
;
A
#
# COMPACT_ATOMS: atom_id res chain seq x y z
N MET A 1 -32.87 -11.72 -52.53
CA MET A 1 -33.67 -12.28 -51.43
C MET A 1 -32.74 -13.15 -50.61
N GLU A 2 -32.54 -12.73 -49.37
CA GLU A 2 -31.46 -13.10 -48.46
C GLU A 2 -31.39 -14.59 -48.12
N THR A 3 -30.17 -15.13 -48.14
CA THR A 3 -29.83 -16.42 -47.55
C THR A 3 -29.42 -16.17 -46.10
N MET A 4 -30.29 -16.51 -45.15
CA MET A 4 -29.97 -16.58 -43.73
C MET A 4 -28.98 -17.71 -43.48
N LEU A 5 -27.74 -17.39 -43.12
CA LEU A 5 -26.81 -18.33 -42.48
C LEU A 5 -26.76 -18.02 -40.98
N ALA A 6 -27.07 -19.04 -40.19
CA ALA A 6 -27.04 -19.03 -38.73
C ALA A 6 -25.63 -18.74 -38.21
N ASN A 7 -25.51 -17.74 -37.35
CA ASN A 7 -24.29 -17.40 -36.63
C ASN A 7 -24.31 -18.10 -35.25
N PRO A 8 -23.29 -18.86 -34.84
CA PRO A 8 -23.33 -19.58 -33.57
C PRO A 8 -23.23 -18.63 -32.38
N VAL A 9 -24.07 -18.88 -31.38
CA VAL A 9 -24.13 -18.19 -30.09
C VAL A 9 -22.84 -18.46 -29.32
N PHE A 10 -21.94 -17.48 -29.26
CA PHE A 10 -20.84 -17.48 -28.29
C PHE A 10 -21.41 -17.06 -26.92
N ARG A 11 -21.69 -18.05 -26.05
CA ARG A 11 -21.78 -17.83 -24.60
C ARG A 11 -20.36 -17.56 -24.09
N GLY A 12 -19.92 -16.32 -24.20
CA GLY A 12 -18.85 -15.81 -23.37
C GLY A 12 -19.44 -15.49 -22.00
N GLU A 13 -19.38 -16.45 -21.08
CA GLU A 13 -19.40 -16.10 -19.66
C GLU A 13 -18.20 -15.18 -19.46
N ALA A 14 -18.47 -13.88 -19.36
CA ALA A 14 -17.51 -12.95 -18.82
C ALA A 14 -17.30 -13.38 -17.37
N THR A 15 -16.37 -14.31 -17.15
CA THR A 15 -15.62 -14.35 -15.90
C THR A 15 -14.90 -13.01 -15.85
N VAL A 16 -15.61 -12.00 -15.34
CA VAL A 16 -14.99 -10.81 -14.79
C VAL A 16 -13.87 -11.36 -13.93
N PRO A 17 -12.60 -10.97 -14.12
CA PRO A 17 -11.58 -11.31 -13.14
C PRO A 17 -12.05 -10.66 -11.85
N THR A 18 -12.70 -11.49 -11.01
CA THR A 18 -12.81 -11.24 -9.59
C THR A 18 -11.41 -10.84 -9.20
N ARG A 19 -11.33 -9.65 -8.63
CA ARG A 19 -10.12 -9.02 -8.12
C ARG A 19 -9.68 -9.85 -6.92
N ASP A 20 -9.28 -11.09 -7.20
CA ASP A 20 -9.01 -12.12 -6.23
C ASP A 20 -7.69 -11.81 -5.54
N ALA A 21 -7.73 -12.05 -4.24
CA ALA A 21 -6.68 -11.86 -3.26
C ALA A 21 -6.28 -10.40 -3.04
N ALA A 22 -6.89 -9.80 -2.01
CA ALA A 22 -6.19 -8.89 -1.14
C ALA A 22 -4.73 -9.35 -1.00
N SER A 23 -3.77 -8.55 -1.45
CA SER A 23 -2.36 -8.88 -1.31
C SER A 23 -2.07 -8.98 0.19
N ALA A 24 -2.13 -10.19 0.73
CA ALA A 24 -1.74 -10.46 2.10
C ALA A 24 -0.29 -10.00 2.20
N VAL A 25 -0.06 -8.91 2.94
CA VAL A 25 1.29 -8.41 3.19
C VAL A 25 2.08 -9.58 3.79
N PRO A 26 3.23 -9.97 3.20
CA PRO A 26 4.02 -11.09 3.68
C PRO A 26 4.31 -10.98 5.18
N PHE A 27 4.32 -12.11 5.89
CA PHE A 27 4.50 -12.16 7.34
C PHE A 27 5.83 -11.52 7.77
N GLU A 28 6.87 -11.64 6.94
CA GLU A 28 8.19 -11.05 7.16
C GLU A 28 8.13 -9.53 7.19
N ILE A 29 7.32 -8.93 6.31
CA ILE A 29 7.12 -7.48 6.29
C ILE A 29 6.33 -7.06 7.53
N ARG A 30 5.28 -7.80 7.88
CA ARG A 30 4.48 -7.51 9.09
C ARG A 30 5.31 -7.59 10.36
N SER A 31 6.23 -8.56 10.48
CA SER A 31 7.09 -8.72 11.65
C SER A 31 8.16 -7.63 11.75
N GLN A 32 8.70 -7.16 10.63
CA GLN A 32 9.62 -6.01 10.61
C GLN A 32 8.93 -4.72 11.06
N VAL A 33 7.72 -4.45 10.54
CA VAL A 33 6.90 -3.31 11.01
C VAL A 33 6.56 -3.47 12.50
N ARG A 34 6.19 -4.69 12.89
CA ARG A 34 6.20 -5.26 14.25
C ARG A 34 7.23 -4.62 15.17
N ASN A 35 8.47 -4.93 14.83
CA ASN A 35 9.64 -4.63 15.64
C ASN A 35 9.95 -3.13 15.66
N LEU A 36 9.78 -2.44 14.52
CA LEU A 36 9.95 -0.99 14.45
C LEU A 36 8.94 -0.25 15.35
N VAL A 37 7.71 -0.74 15.39
CA VAL A 37 6.68 -0.17 16.25
C VAL A 37 7.05 -0.34 17.74
N LEU A 38 7.46 -1.55 18.13
CA LEU A 38 7.77 -1.88 19.51
C LEU A 38 9.07 -1.24 20.00
N SER A 39 9.95 -0.79 19.09
CA SER A 39 11.12 0.01 19.48
C SER A 39 10.77 1.45 19.84
N VAL A 40 9.58 1.93 19.49
CA VAL A 40 9.16 3.33 19.69
C VAL A 40 8.06 3.47 20.76
N TYR A 41 7.21 2.46 20.97
CA TYR A 41 6.04 2.54 21.86
C TYR A 41 5.97 1.42 22.90
N ASP A 42 5.47 1.75 24.10
CA ASP A 42 5.11 0.79 25.14
C ASP A 42 3.75 0.12 24.80
N PRO A 43 3.68 -1.23 24.73
CA PRO A 43 2.44 -1.96 24.48
C PRO A 43 1.29 -1.66 25.46
N ALA A 44 1.59 -1.19 26.67
CA ALA A 44 0.61 -0.99 27.74
C ALA A 44 -0.30 0.24 27.55
N GLU A 45 0.04 1.18 26.66
CA GLU A 45 -0.68 2.47 26.51
C GLU A 45 -1.83 2.46 25.48
N LEU A 46 -2.19 1.30 24.90
CA LEU A 46 -2.95 1.25 23.64
C LEU A 46 -4.28 0.49 23.78
N GLU A 47 -5.30 1.19 24.31
CA GLU A 47 -6.70 0.75 24.27
C GLU A 47 -7.30 1.03 22.87
N GLU A 48 -7.62 -0.03 22.12
CA GLU A 48 -7.83 0.04 20.66
C GLU A 48 -9.27 -0.37 20.25
N ARG A 49 -9.92 0.46 19.42
CA ARG A 49 -11.27 0.20 18.85
C ARG A 49 -11.25 -0.07 17.34
N ARG A 50 -10.09 0.07 16.69
CA ARG A 50 -9.86 -0.28 15.28
C ARG A 50 -9.33 -1.70 15.21
N SER A 51 -9.62 -2.41 14.13
CA SER A 51 -9.11 -3.78 13.95
C SER A 51 -7.57 -3.86 13.86
N GLU A 52 -6.90 -2.73 13.65
CA GLU A 52 -5.44 -2.62 13.56
C GLU A 52 -4.92 -1.39 14.29
N GLN A 53 -3.95 -1.65 15.15
CA GLN A 53 -3.25 -0.67 15.96
C GLN A 53 -2.36 0.21 15.10
N ARG A 54 -2.56 1.54 15.20
CA ARG A 54 -1.73 2.54 14.52
C ARG A 54 -0.88 3.26 15.55
N PHE A 55 0.42 3.13 15.39
CA PHE A 55 1.40 3.76 16.25
C PHE A 55 1.76 5.12 15.65
N PRO A 56 1.85 6.20 16.45
CA PRO A 56 2.34 7.46 15.92
C PRO A 56 3.72 7.27 15.27
N PHE A 57 4.09 8.07 14.28
CA PHE A 57 5.40 7.90 13.64
C PHE A 57 5.91 9.23 13.11
N PRO A 58 6.32 10.17 14.00
CA PRO A 58 6.68 11.53 13.61
C PRO A 58 8.11 11.66 13.05
N PHE A 59 8.55 10.69 12.24
CA PHE A 59 9.90 10.66 11.66
C PHE A 59 9.89 11.12 10.20
N LEU A 60 11.07 11.47 9.69
CA LEU A 60 11.26 11.79 8.27
C LEU A 60 11.22 10.51 7.44
N ILE A 61 10.44 10.55 6.36
CA ILE A 61 10.20 9.44 5.48
C ILE A 61 10.54 9.87 4.07
N ARG A 62 11.35 9.07 3.37
CA ARG A 62 11.65 9.31 1.96
C ARG A 62 10.65 8.52 1.10
N ILE A 63 9.95 9.23 0.23
CA ILE A 63 9.04 8.64 -0.76
C ILE A 63 9.62 8.80 -2.16
N THR A 64 9.72 7.71 -2.90
CA THR A 64 10.23 7.70 -4.28
C THR A 64 9.13 7.21 -5.20
N PRO A 65 8.62 8.03 -6.14
CA PRO A 65 7.55 7.60 -7.05
C PRO A 65 8.06 6.53 -8.00
N VAL A 66 7.24 5.50 -8.22
CA VAL A 66 7.56 4.38 -9.11
C VAL A 66 6.49 4.18 -10.17
N SER A 67 6.88 3.54 -11.28
CA SER A 67 5.97 3.19 -12.38
C SER A 67 4.86 2.23 -11.93
N GLU A 68 3.86 2.01 -12.79
CA GLU A 68 2.83 1.01 -12.54
C GLU A 68 3.35 -0.42 -12.44
N GLN A 69 4.59 -0.68 -12.87
CA GLN A 69 5.24 -1.97 -12.67
C GLN A 69 6.03 -2.06 -11.36
N GLY A 70 6.14 -0.94 -10.62
CA GLY A 70 6.77 -0.88 -9.29
C GLY A 70 8.30 -0.94 -9.30
N THR A 71 8.92 -1.14 -10.46
CA THR A 71 10.35 -1.45 -10.58
C THR A 71 11.23 -0.24 -10.88
N SER A 72 10.67 0.84 -11.42
CA SER A 72 11.47 1.97 -11.91
C SER A 72 11.02 3.28 -11.26
N PRO A 73 11.94 4.06 -10.66
CA PRO A 73 11.66 5.42 -10.23
C PRO A 73 11.24 6.28 -11.42
N ILE A 74 10.14 7.01 -11.29
CA ILE A 74 9.57 7.86 -12.37
C ILE A 74 9.67 9.36 -12.07
N GLY A 75 10.32 9.73 -10.96
CA GLY A 75 10.42 11.11 -10.53
C GLY A 75 11.34 11.28 -9.33
N PRO A 76 11.55 12.53 -8.90
CA PRO A 76 12.41 12.82 -7.75
C PRO A 76 11.78 12.28 -6.47
N ALA A 77 12.64 11.78 -5.58
CA ALA A 77 12.22 11.43 -4.23
C ALA A 77 11.90 12.70 -3.43
N SER A 78 10.88 12.61 -2.57
CA SER A 78 10.48 13.67 -1.66
C SER A 78 10.59 13.20 -0.21
N VAL A 79 10.81 14.14 0.71
CA VAL A 79 10.82 13.86 2.15
C VAL A 79 9.51 14.35 2.75
N VAL A 80 8.83 13.47 3.48
CA VAL A 80 7.56 13.75 4.14
C VAL A 80 7.67 13.46 5.64
N VAL A 81 6.79 14.09 6.41
CA VAL A 81 6.71 13.84 7.86
C VAL A 81 5.71 12.72 8.09
N GLY A 82 6.15 11.63 8.70
CA GLY A 82 5.29 10.54 9.11
C GLY A 82 4.24 11.00 10.14
N LYS A 83 3.08 10.34 10.10
CA LYS A 83 1.98 10.57 11.04
C LYS A 83 1.77 9.35 11.90
N SER A 84 1.61 8.19 11.27
CA SER A 84 1.34 6.93 11.94
C SER A 84 1.76 5.74 11.10
N ILE A 85 2.20 4.65 11.71
CA ILE A 85 2.53 3.38 11.05
C ILE A 85 1.67 2.25 11.65
N SER A 86 1.28 1.29 10.81
CA SER A 86 0.67 0.03 11.21
C SER A 86 1.16 -1.10 10.30
N GLU A 87 0.86 -2.35 10.65
CA GLU A 87 1.29 -3.52 9.89
C GLU A 87 0.83 -3.50 8.41
N ASN A 88 -0.27 -2.81 8.11
CA ASN A 88 -0.83 -2.76 6.75
C ASN A 88 -0.71 -1.37 6.09
N GLY A 89 0.00 -0.43 6.70
CA GLY A 89 0.17 0.86 6.04
C GLY A 89 0.88 1.93 6.85
N LEU A 90 0.99 3.09 6.20
CA LEU A 90 1.66 4.26 6.73
C LEU A 90 0.83 5.49 6.38
N GLY A 91 0.69 6.40 7.35
CA GLY A 91 0.17 7.74 7.16
C GLY A 91 1.31 8.76 7.27
N PHE A 92 1.26 9.79 6.44
CA PHE A 92 2.21 10.91 6.45
C PHE A 92 1.50 12.21 6.05
N TYR A 93 2.13 13.34 6.32
CA TYR A 93 1.68 14.66 5.91
C TYR A 93 2.35 15.06 4.60
N HIS A 94 1.55 15.48 3.62
CA HIS A 94 2.04 16.06 2.38
C HIS A 94 1.19 17.29 2.02
N PRO A 95 1.79 18.48 1.85
CA PRO A 95 1.05 19.75 1.77
C PRO A 95 0.32 19.95 0.43
N LYS A 96 0.72 19.20 -0.61
CA LYS A 96 0.13 19.26 -1.95
C LYS A 96 -0.55 17.94 -2.30
N PRO A 97 -1.44 17.87 -3.29
CA PRO A 97 -1.89 16.59 -3.82
C PRO A 97 -0.70 15.73 -4.27
N LEU A 98 -0.76 14.42 -4.02
CA LEU A 98 0.30 13.50 -4.44
C LEU A 98 0.22 13.28 -5.96
N PRO A 99 1.27 13.60 -6.73
CA PRO A 99 1.24 13.48 -8.19
C PRO A 99 1.28 12.03 -8.67
N TYR A 100 1.75 11.09 -7.82
CA TYR A 100 1.89 9.69 -8.15
C TYR A 100 1.18 8.81 -7.13
N ARG A 101 0.54 7.74 -7.61
CA ARG A 101 -0.23 6.80 -6.76
C ARG A 101 0.61 5.67 -6.18
N ARG A 102 1.78 5.40 -6.76
CA ARG A 102 2.68 4.33 -6.32
C ARG A 102 4.03 4.92 -5.97
N VAL A 103 4.51 4.56 -4.79
CA VAL A 103 5.78 5.01 -4.26
C VAL A 103 6.47 3.85 -3.55
N VAL A 104 7.80 3.86 -3.58
CA VAL A 104 8.61 3.13 -2.61
C VAL A 104 8.85 4.05 -1.43
N VAL A 105 8.60 3.53 -0.24
CA VAL A 105 8.84 4.22 1.03
C VAL A 105 10.14 3.71 1.62
N THR A 106 11.04 4.62 1.96
CA THR A 106 12.26 4.33 2.70
C THR A 106 12.15 4.98 4.08
N LEU A 107 12.21 4.14 5.11
CA LEU A 107 12.22 4.55 6.51
C LEU A 107 13.65 4.41 7.01
N ASP A 108 14.15 5.42 7.71
CA ASP A 108 15.42 5.35 8.41
C ASP A 108 15.13 4.90 9.84
N THR A 109 15.61 3.71 10.19
CA THR A 109 15.56 3.18 11.54
C THR A 109 16.96 3.37 12.10
N GLY A 110 17.16 4.43 12.89
CA GLY A 110 18.44 4.64 13.56
C GLY A 110 18.85 3.36 14.28
N GLU A 111 20.09 2.91 14.05
CA GLU A 111 20.71 1.81 14.79
C GLU A 111 20.76 2.09 16.31
#